data_AF-A0A7C5BAJ9-F1
#
_entry.id   AF-A0A7C5BAJ9-F1
#
_cell.length_a   1.000
_cell.length_b   1.000
_cell.length_c   1.000
_cell.angle_alpha   90.00
_cell.angle_beta   90.00
_cell.angle_gamma   90.00
#
_symmetry.space_group_name_H-M   'P 1'
#
loop_
_entity.id
_entity.type
_entity.pdbx_description
1 polymer ?
#
loop_
_entity_poly.entity_id
_entity_poly.type
_entity_poly.pdbx_seq_one_letter_code
_entity_poly.pdbx_strand_id
1 'polypeptide(L)'
;MRRNLKEVFVILLFALFPVFNTLGEQKVLIFDPETLRDPFKPFIKREEPIRPKGVIESPLLKYELSQLKLVAIIVGGNEDRAMVEDSEGKGYIIRIGDYIGNRFGRVKEIRKDGVIIEEAYKDIVGRIRTKEIILYLHPQEKGEKKP
;
A
#
# COMPACT_ATOMS: atom_id res chain seq x y z
N MET A 1 74.03 14.34 -48.25
CA MET A 1 72.65 14.88 -48.27
C MET A 1 71.98 14.48 -49.58
N ARG A 2 70.97 13.57 -49.52
CA ARG A 2 69.83 13.39 -50.46
C ARG A 2 69.19 12.00 -50.25
N ARG A 3 68.02 11.94 -49.60
CA ARG A 3 67.09 10.80 -49.63
C ARG A 3 65.95 11.16 -50.59
N ASN A 4 65.62 10.26 -51.53
CA ASN A 4 64.70 10.52 -52.65
C ASN A 4 63.23 10.38 -52.24
N LEU A 5 62.41 11.35 -52.66
CA LEU A 5 61.00 11.55 -52.30
C LEU A 5 60.02 10.59 -53.00
N LYS A 6 60.50 9.65 -53.83
CA LYS A 6 59.65 8.81 -54.70
C LYS A 6 59.21 7.48 -54.09
N GLU A 7 59.80 7.05 -52.97
CA GLU A 7 59.30 5.88 -52.20
C GLU A 7 58.15 6.24 -51.25
N VAL A 8 57.91 7.54 -51.03
CA VAL A 8 56.84 8.05 -50.17
C VAL A 8 55.45 7.84 -50.79
N PHE A 9 55.35 7.57 -52.10
CA PHE A 9 54.08 7.67 -52.83
C PHE A 9 53.47 6.34 -53.31
N VAL A 10 54.13 5.18 -53.14
CA VAL A 10 53.64 3.89 -53.69
C VAL A 10 53.06 2.93 -52.63
N ILE A 11 53.27 3.15 -51.33
CA ILE A 11 52.49 2.46 -50.27
C ILE A 11 51.29 3.32 -49.85
N LEU A 12 50.67 3.94 -50.87
CA LEU A 12 49.37 4.60 -50.83
C LEU A 12 48.23 3.64 -51.24
N LEU A 13 48.48 2.32 -51.42
CA LEU A 13 47.46 1.37 -51.89
C LEU A 13 47.26 0.14 -51.00
N PHE A 14 47.55 0.27 -49.70
CA PHE A 14 46.96 -0.58 -48.66
C PHE A 14 46.09 0.26 -47.71
N ALA A 15 45.42 1.27 -48.26
CA ALA A 15 44.10 1.72 -47.82
C ALA A 15 43.03 0.63 -48.10
N LEU A 16 43.40 -0.63 -47.93
CA LEU A 16 42.55 -1.80 -47.90
C LEU A 16 41.88 -1.74 -46.54
N PHE A 17 40.76 -1.03 -46.53
CA PHE A 17 39.65 -1.10 -45.56
C PHE A 17 40.05 -1.75 -44.22
N PRO A 18 40.30 -0.96 -43.15
CA PRO A 18 40.13 -1.51 -41.83
C PRO A 18 38.64 -1.86 -41.70
N VAL A 19 38.37 -3.15 -41.90
CA VAL A 19 37.13 -3.82 -41.60
C VAL A 19 36.69 -3.36 -40.22
N PHE A 20 35.60 -2.60 -40.21
CA PHE A 20 34.49 -2.74 -39.27
C PHE A 20 34.87 -3.48 -37.98
N ASN A 21 35.41 -2.77 -37.01
CA ASN A 21 35.35 -3.20 -35.63
C ASN A 21 34.88 -2.02 -34.77
N THR A 22 33.59 -1.72 -34.93
CA THR A 22 32.79 -1.27 -33.79
C THR A 22 32.74 -2.44 -32.81
N LEU A 23 33.76 -2.57 -31.97
CA LEU A 23 33.59 -3.26 -30.69
C LEU A 23 32.97 -2.22 -29.77
N GLY A 24 31.63 -2.11 -29.88
CA GLY A 24 30.85 -1.44 -28.85
C GLY A 24 31.31 -1.97 -27.50
N GLU A 25 31.61 -1.05 -26.59
CA GLU A 25 32.06 -1.35 -25.24
C GLU A 25 31.05 -2.28 -24.58
N GLN A 26 31.31 -3.59 -24.64
CA GLN A 26 30.49 -4.60 -23.98
C GLN A 26 30.75 -4.43 -22.49
N LYS A 27 29.92 -3.61 -21.86
CA LYS A 27 29.90 -3.46 -20.41
C LYS A 27 29.49 -4.82 -19.83
N VAL A 28 30.48 -5.60 -19.38
CA VAL A 28 30.24 -6.87 -18.72
C VAL A 28 29.45 -6.57 -17.45
N LEU A 29 28.17 -6.92 -17.46
CA LEU A 29 27.30 -6.80 -16.29
C LEU A 29 27.70 -7.92 -15.32
N ILE A 30 28.65 -7.61 -14.44
CA ILE A 30 28.98 -8.47 -13.31
C ILE A 30 27.83 -8.32 -12.31
N PHE A 31 26.99 -9.35 -12.23
CA PHE A 31 25.89 -9.40 -11.27
C PHE A 31 26.47 -9.72 -9.89
N ASP A 32 26.64 -8.69 -9.08
CA ASP A 32 27.03 -8.84 -7.67
C ASP A 32 25.77 -8.73 -6.79
N PRO A 33 25.29 -9.85 -6.22
CA PRO A 33 24.08 -9.88 -5.41
C PRO A 33 24.20 -9.11 -4.08
N GLU A 34 25.42 -8.76 -3.64
CA GLU A 34 25.62 -8.02 -2.38
C GLU A 34 25.53 -6.51 -2.55
N THR A 35 25.83 -5.99 -3.74
CA THR A 35 25.75 -4.55 -4.04
C THR A 35 24.41 -4.13 -4.66
N LEU A 36 23.63 -5.09 -5.14
CA LEU A 36 22.29 -4.86 -5.70
C LEU A 36 21.23 -4.87 -4.59
N ARG A 37 20.27 -3.94 -4.66
CA ARG A 37 19.07 -4.00 -3.80
C ARG A 37 18.38 -5.33 -4.07
N ASP A 38 18.10 -6.06 -3.00
CA ASP A 38 17.36 -7.32 -3.04
C ASP A 38 16.06 -7.17 -3.85
N PRO A 39 15.89 -7.89 -4.97
CA PRO A 39 14.73 -7.77 -5.85
C PRO A 39 13.44 -8.27 -5.19
N PHE A 40 13.53 -8.99 -4.08
CA PHE A 40 12.40 -9.46 -3.29
C PHE A 40 12.10 -8.55 -2.10
N LYS A 41 12.95 -7.55 -1.81
CA LYS A 41 12.61 -6.51 -0.84
C LYS A 41 11.68 -5.50 -1.50
N PRO A 42 10.49 -5.24 -0.93
CA PRO A 42 9.56 -4.27 -1.48
C PRO A 42 10.21 -2.89 -1.52
N PHE A 43 10.09 -2.23 -2.68
CA PHE A 43 10.57 -0.86 -2.87
C PHE A 43 9.77 0.15 -2.03
N ILE A 44 8.52 -0.20 -1.68
CA ILE A 44 7.57 0.66 -0.98
C ILE A 44 7.47 0.21 0.48
N LYS A 45 7.75 1.13 1.41
CA LYS A 45 7.53 0.90 2.84
C LYS A 45 6.04 0.99 3.14
N ARG A 46 5.46 -0.04 3.77
CA ARG A 46 4.05 -0.03 4.19
C ARG A 46 3.83 1.10 5.19
N GLU A 47 2.78 1.89 4.99
CA GLU A 47 2.41 2.94 5.95
C GLU A 47 2.03 2.31 7.29
N GLU A 48 2.72 2.73 8.34
CA GLU A 48 2.37 2.34 9.70
C GLU A 48 1.15 3.14 10.19
N PRO A 49 0.19 2.49 10.88
CA PRO A 49 -0.98 3.15 11.41
C PRO A 49 -0.61 4.17 12.50
N ILE A 50 -1.29 5.30 12.52
CA ILE A 50 -1.08 6.34 13.55
C ILE A 50 -1.87 5.92 14.79
N ARG A 51 -1.18 5.47 15.84
CA ARG A 51 -1.81 5.07 17.10
C ARG A 51 -2.12 6.27 18.00
N PRO A 52 -3.39 6.54 18.34
CA PRO A 52 -3.76 7.58 19.29
C PRO A 52 -3.30 7.24 20.72
N LYS A 53 -3.11 8.27 21.55
CA LYS A 53 -2.77 8.09 22.98
C LYS A 53 -4.01 7.61 23.75
N GLY A 54 -3.82 6.67 24.68
CA GLY A 54 -4.89 6.21 25.59
C GLY A 54 -5.92 5.27 24.96
N VAL A 55 -5.62 4.67 23.81
CA VAL A 55 -6.49 3.67 23.18
C VAL A 55 -6.56 2.42 24.06
N ILE A 56 -7.78 2.02 24.42
CA ILE A 56 -8.05 0.76 25.10
C ILE A 56 -7.89 -0.39 24.09
N GLU A 57 -7.19 -1.45 24.48
CA GLU A 57 -7.04 -2.64 23.66
C GLU A 57 -8.42 -3.30 23.43
N SER A 58 -8.80 -3.42 22.16
CA SER A 58 -10.04 -4.06 21.73
C SER A 58 -9.73 -5.10 20.66
N PRO A 59 -10.39 -6.29 20.65
CA PRO A 59 -10.22 -7.27 19.58
C PRO A 59 -10.46 -6.69 18.17
N LEU A 60 -11.34 -5.68 18.07
CA LEU A 60 -11.64 -4.99 16.82
C LEU A 60 -10.44 -4.27 16.18
N LEU A 61 -9.39 -3.99 16.95
CA LEU A 61 -8.17 -3.34 16.46
C LEU A 61 -7.27 -4.30 15.67
N LYS A 62 -7.57 -5.60 15.64
CA LYS A 62 -6.79 -6.60 14.88
C LYS A 62 -7.21 -6.68 13.41
N TYR A 63 -8.43 -6.24 13.10
CA TYR A 63 -9.05 -6.42 11.79
C TYR A 63 -8.90 -5.17 10.93
N GLU A 64 -8.90 -5.31 9.61
CA GLU A 64 -9.14 -4.18 8.71
C GLU A 64 -10.63 -3.81 8.73
N LEU A 65 -11.00 -2.55 8.50
CA LEU A 65 -12.41 -2.14 8.46
C LEU A 65 -13.22 -2.92 7.40
N SER A 66 -12.58 -3.35 6.31
CA SER A 66 -13.18 -4.19 5.27
C SER A 66 -13.54 -5.60 5.74
N GLN A 67 -12.92 -6.08 6.80
CA GLN A 67 -13.21 -7.38 7.42
C GLN A 67 -14.33 -7.29 8.46
N LEU A 68 -14.71 -6.06 8.85
CA LEU A 68 -15.79 -5.81 9.79
C LEU A 68 -17.08 -5.55 9.01
N LYS A 69 -18.15 -6.23 9.41
CA LYS A 69 -19.49 -6.06 8.83
C LYS A 69 -20.38 -5.33 9.82
N LEU A 70 -20.97 -4.22 9.42
CA LEU A 70 -22.05 -3.60 10.20
C LEU A 70 -23.33 -4.43 10.03
N VAL A 71 -23.78 -5.04 11.13
CA VAL A 71 -24.87 -6.02 11.13
C VAL A 71 -26.15 -5.51 11.79
N ALA A 72 -26.04 -4.53 12.70
CA ALA A 72 -27.18 -3.88 13.30
C ALA A 72 -26.86 -2.44 13.73
N ILE A 73 -27.89 -1.60 13.73
CA ILE A 73 -27.91 -0.29 14.37
C ILE A 73 -28.97 -0.34 15.46
N ILE A 74 -28.56 0.00 16.68
CA ILE A 74 -29.39 -0.05 17.87
C ILE A 74 -29.78 1.38 18.19
N VAL A 75 -31.01 1.73 17.81
CA VAL A 75 -31.60 3.05 18.07
C VAL A 75 -32.48 2.96 19.32
N GLY A 76 -32.22 3.82 20.31
CA GLY A 76 -33.01 3.90 21.54
C GLY A 76 -32.19 3.70 22.81
N GLY A 77 -32.70 4.26 23.93
CA GLY A 77 -31.98 4.33 25.20
C GLY A 77 -31.35 5.72 25.41
N ASN A 78 -30.17 5.76 26.05
CA ASN A 78 -29.45 7.01 26.34
C ASN A 78 -28.49 7.45 25.22
N GLU A 79 -28.05 6.52 24.35
CA GLU A 79 -27.09 6.77 23.28
C GLU A 79 -27.29 5.79 22.12
N ASP A 80 -27.06 6.25 20.89
CA ASP A 80 -27.08 5.38 19.71
C ASP A 80 -25.86 4.46 19.69
N ARG A 81 -26.08 3.21 19.29
CA ARG A 81 -25.03 2.18 19.23
C ARG A 81 -25.11 1.40 17.93
N ALA A 82 -24.02 0.74 17.58
CA ALA A 82 -23.96 -0.15 16.42
C ALA A 82 -23.34 -1.48 16.80
N MET A 83 -23.65 -2.52 16.04
CA MET A 83 -23.06 -3.85 16.19
C MET A 83 -22.30 -4.20 14.93
N VAL A 84 -21.03 -4.53 15.10
CA VAL A 84 -20.15 -5.02 14.03
C VAL A 84 -19.79 -6.48 14.27
N GLU A 85 -19.67 -7.22 13.19
CA GLU A 85 -19.22 -8.62 13.19
C GLU A 85 -17.84 -8.71 12.55
N ASP A 86 -16.94 -9.48 13.13
CA ASP A 86 -15.64 -9.77 12.52
C ASP A 86 -15.72 -10.89 11.46
N SER A 87 -14.60 -11.23 10.84
CA SER A 87 -14.53 -12.30 9.84
C SER A 87 -14.81 -13.70 10.41
N GLU A 88 -14.78 -13.86 11.72
CA GLU A 88 -15.05 -15.14 12.43
C GLU A 88 -16.53 -15.24 12.87
N GLY A 89 -17.34 -14.23 12.58
CA GLY A 89 -18.76 -14.20 12.95
C GLY A 89 -19.02 -13.70 14.36
N LYS A 90 -18.01 -13.13 15.05
CA LYS A 90 -18.17 -12.64 16.42
C LYS A 90 -18.64 -11.19 16.41
N GLY A 91 -19.73 -10.94 17.13
CA GLY A 91 -20.34 -9.62 17.26
C GLY A 91 -19.75 -8.77 18.39
N TYR A 92 -19.60 -7.47 18.12
CA TYR A 92 -19.13 -6.46 19.07
C TYR A 92 -20.01 -5.22 18.98
N ILE A 93 -20.31 -4.62 20.12
CA ILE A 93 -21.04 -3.35 20.20
C ILE A 93 -20.04 -2.21 20.19
N ILE A 94 -20.29 -1.20 19.36
CA ILE A 94 -19.49 0.02 19.23
C ILE A 94 -20.34 1.25 19.51
N ARG A 95 -19.68 2.31 19.99
CA ARG A 95 -20.26 3.61 20.34
C ARG A 95 -19.46 4.73 19.70
N ILE A 96 -20.05 5.92 19.66
CA ILE A 96 -19.33 7.12 19.24
C ILE A 96 -18.09 7.31 20.12
N GLY A 97 -16.94 7.48 19.48
CA GLY A 97 -15.64 7.64 20.12
C GLY A 97 -14.79 6.38 20.23
N ASP A 98 -15.38 5.19 20.05
CA ASP A 98 -14.63 3.92 20.07
C ASP A 98 -13.61 3.85 18.92
N TYR A 99 -12.50 3.14 19.15
CA TYR A 99 -11.52 2.84 18.12
C TYR A 99 -11.74 1.42 17.58
N ILE A 100 -11.83 1.32 16.26
CA ILE A 100 -12.02 0.06 15.53
C ILE A 100 -11.06 0.00 14.34
N GLY A 101 -10.73 -1.22 13.93
CA GLY A 101 -9.82 -1.45 12.83
C GLY A 101 -8.33 -1.27 13.21
N ASN A 102 -7.46 -1.92 12.44
CA ASN A 102 -6.01 -1.91 12.62
C ASN A 102 -5.34 -0.56 12.33
N ARG A 103 -6.11 0.38 11.79
CA ARG A 103 -5.72 1.78 11.54
C ARG A 103 -6.29 2.75 12.57
N PHE A 104 -6.82 2.26 13.69
CA PHE A 104 -7.39 3.06 14.77
C PHE A 104 -8.45 4.04 14.26
N GLY A 105 -9.37 3.54 13.43
CA GLY A 105 -10.51 4.31 12.96
C GLY A 105 -11.41 4.67 14.15
N ARG A 106 -11.71 5.95 14.31
CA ARG A 106 -12.57 6.44 15.39
C ARG A 106 -14.01 6.51 14.91
N VAL A 107 -14.93 5.92 15.66
CA VAL A 107 -16.37 6.04 15.38
C VAL A 107 -16.80 7.49 15.59
N LYS A 108 -17.15 8.17 14.50
CA LYS A 108 -17.52 9.58 14.48
C LYS A 108 -19.02 9.78 14.65
N GLU A 109 -19.81 9.00 13.93
CA GLU A 109 -21.27 9.12 13.88
C GLU A 109 -21.91 7.76 13.61
N ILE A 110 -23.06 7.50 14.24
CA ILE A 110 -23.89 6.33 13.98
C ILE A 110 -25.20 6.84 13.39
N ARG A 111 -25.49 6.44 12.14
CA ARG A 111 -26.71 6.80 11.41
C ARG A 111 -27.63 5.59 11.31
N LYS A 112 -28.81 5.78 10.71
CA LYS A 112 -29.80 4.70 10.51
C LYS A 112 -29.40 3.66 9.45
N ASP A 113 -28.49 4.04 8.55
CA ASP A 113 -28.07 3.27 7.39
C ASP A 113 -26.57 2.92 7.42
N GLY A 114 -25.80 3.46 8.36
CA GLY A 114 -24.38 3.20 8.46
C GLY A 114 -23.68 3.85 9.64
N VAL A 115 -22.38 3.59 9.75
CA VAL A 115 -21.48 4.18 10.76
C VAL A 115 -20.34 4.89 10.04
N ILE A 116 -20.08 6.14 10.42
CA ILE A 116 -18.97 6.94 9.90
C ILE A 116 -17.77 6.76 10.81
N ILE A 117 -16.63 6.41 10.21
CA ILE A 117 -15.38 6.13 10.88
C ILE A 117 -14.31 7.05 10.30
N GLU A 118 -13.55 7.69 11.18
CA GLU A 118 -12.46 8.59 10.80
C GLU A 118 -11.11 7.90 11.04
N GLU A 119 -10.34 7.68 9.98
CA GLU A 119 -8.98 7.13 10.06
C GLU A 119 -7.93 8.21 9.79
N ALA A 120 -6.91 8.28 10.64
CA ALA A 120 -5.75 9.13 10.40
C ALA A 120 -4.72 8.42 9.51
N TYR A 121 -4.16 9.15 8.54
CA TYR A 121 -3.08 8.66 7.67
C TYR A 121 -2.04 9.76 7.44
N LYS A 122 -0.83 9.37 7.05
CA LYS A 122 0.22 10.31 6.64
C LYS A 122 0.15 10.49 5.14
N ASP A 123 0.13 11.73 4.66
CA ASP A 123 0.26 12.00 3.23
C ASP A 123 1.71 11.81 2.74
N ILE A 124 1.93 11.95 1.43
CA ILE A 124 3.26 11.79 0.78
C ILE A 124 4.29 12.76 1.39
N VAL A 125 3.84 13.88 1.95
CA VAL A 125 4.67 14.93 2.58
C VAL A 125 4.81 14.68 4.09
N GLY A 126 4.23 13.61 4.62
CA GLY A 126 4.29 13.22 6.03
C GLY A 126 3.30 13.95 6.94
N ARG A 127 2.38 14.75 6.40
CA ARG A 127 1.35 15.46 7.19
C ARG A 127 0.25 14.50 7.57
N ILE A 128 -0.25 14.63 8.79
CA ILE A 128 -1.38 13.83 9.27
C ILE A 128 -2.66 14.40 8.66
N ARG A 129 -3.40 13.53 7.96
CA ARG A 129 -4.71 13.80 7.38
C ARG A 129 -5.70 12.77 7.90
N THR A 130 -6.97 13.08 7.77
CA THR A 130 -8.05 12.18 8.15
C THR A 130 -8.90 11.87 6.92
N LYS A 131 -9.34 10.61 6.82
CA LYS A 131 -10.30 10.16 5.81
C LYS A 131 -11.51 9.59 6.51
N GLU A 132 -12.68 9.84 5.93
CA GLU A 132 -13.93 9.24 6.39
C GLU A 132 -14.22 7.97 5.60
N ILE A 133 -14.62 6.93 6.32
CA ILE A 133 -15.03 5.64 5.80
C ILE A 133 -16.41 5.34 6.36
N ILE A 134 -17.33 4.94 5.48
CA ILE A 134 -18.69 4.61 5.87
C ILE A 134 -18.84 3.09 5.84
N LEU A 135 -19.14 2.48 6.97
CA LEU A 135 -19.64 1.11 7.01
C LEU A 135 -21.16 1.16 6.85
N TYR A 136 -21.66 0.69 5.72
CA TYR A 136 -23.09 0.59 5.47
C TYR A 136 -23.67 -0.63 6.17
N LEU A 137 -24.91 -0.50 6.64
CA LEU A 137 -25.64 -1.60 7.22
C LEU A 137 -25.95 -2.60 6.10
N HIS A 138 -25.36 -3.78 6.16
CA HIS A 138 -25.71 -4.85 5.23
C HIS A 138 -27.10 -5.37 5.61
N PRO A 139 -28.05 -5.43 4.66
CA PRO A 139 -29.31 -6.12 4.90
C PRO A 139 -28.99 -7.56 5.29
N GLN A 140 -29.48 -7.99 6.45
CA GLN A 140 -29.41 -9.40 6.82
C GLN A 140 -30.13 -10.20 5.73
N GLU A 141 -29.45 -11.18 5.12
CA GLU A 141 -30.14 -12.19 4.32
C GLU A 141 -31.16 -12.84 5.25
N LYS A 142 -32.45 -12.55 5.01
CA LYS A 142 -33.56 -13.15 5.75
C LYS A 142 -33.32 -14.65 5.77
N GLY A 143 -32.98 -15.19 6.95
CA GLY A 143 -32.76 -16.61 7.11
C GLY A 143 -33.90 -17.38 6.47
N GLU A 144 -33.59 -18.23 5.50
CA GLU A 144 -34.54 -19.19 4.96
C GLU A 144 -35.15 -19.92 6.15
N LYS A 145 -36.46 -19.73 6.35
CA LYS A 145 -37.22 -20.63 7.22
C LYS A 145 -37.13 -22.00 6.56
N LYS A 146 -36.21 -22.82 7.04
CA LYS A 146 -36.16 -24.23 6.67
C LYS A 146 -37.49 -24.85 7.12
N PRO A 147 -38.26 -25.45 6.19
CA PRO A 147 -39.59 -25.99 6.48
C PRO A 147 -39.56 -27.13 7.49
#